data_AF-A0A8B8EPB0-F1
#
_entry.id   AF-A0A8B8EPB0-F1
#
_cell.length_a   1.000
_cell.length_b   1.000
_cell.length_c   1.000
_cell.angle_alpha   90.00
_cell.angle_beta   90.00
_cell.angle_gamma   90.00
#
_symmetry.space_group_name_H-M   'P 1'
#
loop_
_entity.id
_entity.type
_entity.pdbx_description
1 polymer ?
#
loop_
_entity_poly.entity_id
_entity_poly.type
_entity_poly.pdbx_seq_one_letter_code
_entity_poly.pdbx_strand_id
1 'polypeptide(L)'
;MEEVRKAAEEKRRELVLSGQATSKFIEENGLDDEIFQLTCLNYLSISKTCLKQLSPKFGNLVNLTNLVLHNNQLTALPEEIQALTKLKFFDVSNNQIEEMPLSISNLSELESLNVSVNKLGSFPPVNAMKSLHIFNVAHNCLQELPEGIFDPSLVHLSNIVAGNNEIEKLSPDVTNLPHLNQLDLSNNKLKEVPAELSECPKLKELNLKGNKFSDRRFGKLVEQCPTKSVMEYLSNILKKERAKNPDKKGKGKSKEKKKGPKSVQDDVEFLTDAIDVLHFPDEDGLIVSVTPAVIDVRPYIVCCIVRNLDLQKTANTFKQFITLQTKLHDTLCNKRQAATIATHDLSSVKGPLKFDAQFPSLLMIVPLSKQKEVSGEKLVDDLMKEAEQLRREKKRSTVSGIHKYLDLLANKTQYPCLGDAAGTVISFPPITNSNSTKISKETTSILIEVTSSTNLDTCKTVCDELLVKMLEMGLGKDTADEASSSAGHKTLTVEQVKVTDVEGNLRVVYPSRTDLSKPGITVNRNYD
;
A
#
# COMPACT_ATOMS: atom_id res chain seq x y z
N MET A 1 19.52 20.55 21.26
CA MET A 1 19.68 19.88 19.94
C MET A 1 19.16 20.83 18.86
N GLU A 2 20.00 21.25 17.91
CA GLU A 2 19.65 22.35 16.97
C GLU A 2 18.36 22.10 16.17
N GLU A 3 18.14 20.86 15.72
CA GLU A 3 16.95 20.50 14.95
C GLU A 3 15.65 20.63 15.75
N VAL A 4 15.69 20.33 17.06
CA VAL A 4 14.56 20.48 17.97
C VAL A 4 14.19 21.96 18.14
N ARG A 5 15.20 22.83 18.29
CA ARG A 5 14.99 24.29 18.39
C ARG A 5 14.40 24.88 17.12
N LYS A 6 14.94 24.51 15.96
CA LYS A 6 14.37 24.93 14.66
C LYS A 6 12.92 24.46 14.49
N ALA A 7 12.62 23.22 14.87
CA ALA A 7 11.25 22.71 14.83
C ALA A 7 10.31 23.51 15.75
N ALA A 8 10.79 23.95 16.92
CA ALA A 8 10.05 24.81 17.83
C ALA A 8 9.76 26.20 17.23
N GLU A 9 10.80 26.87 16.73
CA GLU A 9 10.73 28.22 16.16
C GLU A 9 9.81 28.28 14.93
N GLU A 10 9.93 27.29 14.05
CA GLU A 10 9.16 27.21 12.81
C GLU A 10 7.78 26.55 12.99
N LYS A 11 7.44 26.09 14.21
CA LYS A 11 6.19 25.36 14.52
C LYS A 11 5.95 24.18 13.58
N ARG A 12 7.00 23.39 13.32
CA ARG A 12 6.93 22.24 12.42
C ARG A 12 5.95 21.19 12.96
N ARG A 13 5.34 20.45 12.04
CA ARG A 13 4.49 19.29 12.36
C ARG A 13 5.23 17.96 12.28
N GLU A 14 6.48 17.99 11.84
CA GLU A 14 7.29 16.81 11.61
C GLU A 14 8.69 17.04 12.17
N LEU A 15 9.24 16.01 12.81
CA LEU A 15 10.59 16.01 13.32
C LEU A 15 11.24 14.63 13.12
N VAL A 16 12.44 14.63 12.54
CA VAL A 16 13.24 13.43 12.31
C VAL A 16 14.59 13.61 12.99
N LEU A 17 14.87 12.74 13.94
CA LEU A 17 16.13 12.65 14.66
C LEU A 17 16.75 11.29 14.34
N SER A 18 17.73 11.27 13.45
CA SER A 18 18.37 10.02 13.03
C SER A 18 19.85 10.18 12.69
N GLY A 19 20.55 9.05 12.57
CA GLY A 19 21.94 9.01 12.13
C GLY A 19 22.96 9.18 13.25
N GLN A 20 24.23 9.01 12.89
CA GLN A 20 25.34 8.89 13.85
C GLN A 20 25.57 10.16 14.67
N ALA A 21 25.41 11.35 14.07
CA ALA A 21 25.56 12.62 14.78
C ALA A 21 24.50 12.79 15.88
N THR A 22 23.24 12.51 15.55
CA THR A 22 22.12 12.51 16.51
C THR A 22 22.35 11.46 17.60
N SER A 23 22.77 10.26 17.22
CA SER A 23 23.09 9.19 18.18
C SER A 23 24.19 9.62 19.15
N LYS A 24 25.27 10.21 18.66
CA LYS A 24 26.37 10.69 19.51
C LYS A 24 25.91 11.80 20.45
N PHE A 25 25.08 12.73 19.97
CA PHE A 25 24.49 13.76 20.82
C PHE A 25 23.64 13.16 21.94
N ILE A 26 22.76 12.21 21.62
CA ILE A 26 21.91 11.51 22.60
C ILE A 26 22.75 10.71 23.60
N GLU A 27 23.85 10.12 23.15
CA GLU A 27 24.79 9.40 24.03
C GLU A 27 25.44 10.32 25.06
N GLU A 28 25.89 11.50 24.62
CA GLU A 28 26.61 12.46 25.47
C GLU A 28 25.68 13.29 26.36
N ASN A 29 24.47 13.63 25.88
CA ASN A 29 23.61 14.64 26.50
C ASN A 29 22.19 14.14 26.84
N GLY A 30 21.79 12.96 26.37
CA GLY A 30 20.41 12.49 26.43
C GLY A 30 19.51 13.10 25.35
N LEU A 31 18.24 12.71 25.36
CA LEU A 31 17.21 13.31 24.50
C LEU A 31 16.84 14.70 25.03
N ASP A 32 16.76 15.68 24.13
CA ASP A 32 16.45 17.07 24.49
C ASP A 32 15.00 17.20 25.01
N ASP A 33 14.83 17.62 26.26
CA ASP A 33 13.53 17.78 26.90
C ASP A 33 12.63 18.82 26.21
N GLU A 34 13.20 19.75 25.43
CA GLU A 34 12.43 20.71 24.61
C GLU A 34 11.53 20.00 23.60
N ILE A 35 11.88 18.77 23.17
CA ILE A 35 11.06 17.99 22.23
C ILE A 35 9.63 17.79 22.75
N PHE A 36 9.47 17.64 24.08
CA PHE A 36 8.17 17.40 24.72
C PHE A 36 7.28 18.64 24.78
N GLN A 37 7.79 19.80 24.38
CA GLN A 37 7.03 21.05 24.27
C GLN A 37 6.48 21.26 22.85
N LEU A 38 6.89 20.44 21.88
CA LEU A 38 6.48 20.53 20.47
C LEU A 38 5.07 19.95 20.24
N THR A 39 4.05 20.53 20.88
CA THR A 39 2.68 20.03 20.83
C THR A 39 2.04 20.08 19.44
N CYS A 40 2.66 20.75 18.46
CA CYS A 40 2.21 20.81 17.07
C CYS A 40 2.67 19.61 16.22
N LEU A 41 3.49 18.71 16.76
CA LEU A 41 3.97 17.55 16.01
C LEU A 41 2.84 16.55 15.73
N ASN A 42 2.78 16.12 14.47
CA ASN A 42 1.97 15.01 13.99
C ASN A 42 2.87 13.79 13.69
N TYR A 43 4.11 14.03 13.28
CA TYR A 43 5.10 12.99 12.96
C TYR A 43 6.37 13.18 13.80
N LEU A 44 6.79 12.12 14.49
CA LEU A 44 8.07 12.08 15.17
C LEU A 44 8.79 10.77 14.85
N SER A 45 9.99 10.89 14.28
CA SER A 45 10.92 9.78 14.13
C SER A 45 12.19 10.02 14.94
N ILE A 46 12.51 9.08 15.83
CA ILE A 46 13.80 8.99 16.49
C ILE A 46 14.34 7.60 16.18
N SER A 47 15.12 7.45 15.12
CA SER A 47 15.51 6.14 14.58
C SER A 47 17.00 6.02 14.34
N LYS A 48 17.55 4.80 14.45
CA LYS A 48 18.98 4.52 14.26
C LYS A 48 19.85 5.35 15.23
N THR A 49 19.46 5.39 16.50
CA THR A 49 20.21 6.08 17.58
C THR A 49 20.48 5.14 18.76
N CYS A 50 21.11 5.64 19.83
CA CYS A 50 21.40 4.88 21.04
C CYS A 50 20.34 5.08 22.16
N LEU A 51 19.14 5.59 21.83
CA LEU A 51 18.10 5.89 22.82
C LEU A 51 17.73 4.65 23.65
N LYS A 52 17.91 4.72 24.97
CA LYS A 52 17.69 3.58 25.90
C LYS A 52 16.35 3.59 26.63
N GLN A 53 15.81 4.79 26.86
CA GLN A 53 14.56 5.00 27.58
C GLN A 53 13.81 6.18 26.97
N LEU A 54 12.48 6.14 27.08
CA LEU A 54 11.61 7.23 26.69
C LEU A 54 11.07 7.89 27.96
N SER A 55 11.18 9.22 28.05
CA SER A 55 10.70 9.99 29.21
C SER A 55 9.18 9.92 29.33
N PRO A 56 8.58 9.87 30.54
CA PRO A 56 7.14 10.03 30.75
C PRO A 56 6.55 11.29 30.10
N LYS A 57 7.35 12.35 29.95
CA LYS A 57 6.96 13.60 29.27
C LYS A 57 6.57 13.39 27.80
N PHE A 58 6.85 12.23 27.21
CA PHE A 58 6.43 11.87 25.86
C PHE A 58 4.91 11.95 25.67
N GLY A 59 4.13 11.73 26.73
CA GLY A 59 2.67 11.88 26.71
C GLY A 59 2.19 13.31 26.39
N ASN A 60 3.05 14.33 26.44
CA ASN A 60 2.70 15.70 26.08
C ASN A 60 2.48 15.89 24.56
N LEU A 61 2.96 14.97 23.73
CA LEU A 61 2.89 15.03 22.27
C LEU A 61 1.52 14.54 21.74
N VAL A 62 0.44 15.05 22.33
CA VAL A 62 -0.95 14.59 22.15
C VAL A 62 -1.51 14.66 20.73
N ASN A 63 -0.83 15.36 19.81
CA ASN A 63 -1.21 15.48 18.41
C ASN A 63 -0.50 14.49 17.47
N LEU A 64 0.40 13.65 17.99
CA LEU A 64 1.10 12.66 17.19
C LEU A 64 0.13 11.67 16.55
N THR A 65 0.25 11.52 15.23
CA THR A 65 -0.40 10.49 14.43
C THR A 65 0.58 9.39 14.04
N ASN A 66 1.87 9.71 13.93
CA ASN A 66 2.92 8.79 13.51
C ASN A 66 4.12 8.87 14.45
N LEU A 67 4.45 7.74 15.06
CA LEU A 67 5.60 7.60 15.95
C LEU A 67 6.52 6.49 15.45
N VAL A 68 7.78 6.83 15.20
CA VAL A 68 8.79 5.92 14.67
C VAL A 68 10.02 5.93 15.59
N LEU A 69 10.25 4.82 16.28
CA LEU A 69 11.31 4.61 17.27
C LEU A 69 12.17 3.39 16.93
N HIS A 70 12.23 2.97 15.66
CA HIS A 70 12.92 1.75 15.27
C HIS A 70 14.46 1.88 15.30
N ASN A 71 15.16 0.76 15.47
CA ASN A 71 16.63 0.72 15.58
C ASN A 71 17.17 1.61 16.71
N ASN A 72 16.68 1.44 17.93
CA ASN A 72 17.26 2.05 19.13
C ASN A 72 17.65 0.96 20.16
N GLN A 73 17.84 1.36 21.41
CA GLN A 73 18.18 0.46 22.51
C GLN A 73 17.11 0.51 23.62
N LEU A 74 15.86 0.81 23.25
CA LEU A 74 14.76 0.95 24.21
C LEU A 74 14.52 -0.39 24.92
N THR A 75 14.42 -0.35 26.24
CA THR A 75 14.15 -1.53 27.09
C THR A 75 12.71 -1.59 27.59
N ALA A 76 12.04 -0.44 27.64
CA ALA A 76 10.63 -0.30 28.01
C ALA A 76 10.04 0.97 27.40
N LEU A 77 8.71 1.07 27.41
CA LEU A 77 7.96 2.28 27.08
C LEU A 77 7.20 2.78 28.31
N PRO A 78 7.05 4.11 28.48
CA PRO A 78 6.30 4.70 29.58
C PRO A 78 4.78 4.47 29.44
N GLU A 79 4.07 4.39 30.57
CA GLU A 79 2.60 4.27 30.59
C GLU A 79 1.89 5.53 30.04
N GLU A 80 2.60 6.65 29.97
CA GLU A 80 2.11 7.90 29.37
C GLU A 80 1.91 7.80 27.85
N ILE A 81 2.30 6.70 27.20
CA ILE A 81 2.01 6.45 25.78
C ILE A 81 0.50 6.52 25.48
N GLN A 82 -0.36 6.20 26.46
CA GLN A 82 -1.81 6.29 26.34
C GLN A 82 -2.35 7.69 26.04
N ALA A 83 -1.58 8.74 26.34
CA ALA A 83 -1.96 10.11 26.04
C ALA A 83 -1.94 10.41 24.54
N LEU A 84 -1.27 9.57 23.72
CA LEU A 84 -1.19 9.72 22.27
C LEU A 84 -2.44 9.17 21.58
N THR A 85 -3.62 9.65 21.97
CA THR A 85 -4.92 9.08 21.54
C THR A 85 -5.19 9.16 20.03
N LYS A 86 -4.44 10.02 19.31
CA LYS A 86 -4.53 10.20 17.86
C LYS A 86 -3.53 9.35 17.06
N LEU A 87 -2.75 8.50 17.75
CA LEU A 87 -1.69 7.72 17.12
C LEU A 87 -2.28 6.65 16.22
N LYS A 88 -1.89 6.67 14.94
CA LYS A 88 -2.33 5.75 13.89
C LYS A 88 -1.25 4.77 13.48
N PHE A 89 0.00 5.22 13.47
CA PHE A 89 1.15 4.40 13.12
C PHE A 89 2.16 4.43 14.26
N PHE A 90 2.51 3.25 14.75
CA PHE A 90 3.56 3.10 15.76
C PHE A 90 4.55 2.01 15.38
N ASP A 91 5.79 2.40 15.17
CA ASP A 91 6.91 1.48 14.95
C ASP A 91 7.95 1.65 16.05
N VAL A 92 8.20 0.59 16.80
CA VAL A 92 9.26 0.49 17.80
C VAL A 92 10.10 -0.78 17.58
N SER A 93 10.17 -1.22 16.32
CA SER A 93 10.90 -2.42 15.96
C SER A 93 12.42 -2.30 16.11
N ASN A 94 13.10 -3.42 16.25
CA ASN A 94 14.54 -3.50 16.48
C ASN A 94 14.98 -2.65 17.69
N ASN A 95 14.44 -3.01 18.84
CA ASN A 95 14.80 -2.49 20.16
C ASN A 95 15.08 -3.67 21.10
N GLN A 96 15.11 -3.43 22.40
CA GLN A 96 15.36 -4.44 23.44
C GLN A 96 14.20 -4.51 24.44
N ILE A 97 12.97 -4.23 23.98
CA ILE A 97 11.80 -4.15 24.86
C ILE A 97 11.42 -5.55 25.33
N GLU A 98 11.36 -5.73 26.65
CA GLU A 98 11.01 -6.99 27.30
C GLU A 98 9.50 -7.06 27.62
N GLU A 99 8.89 -5.92 27.94
CA GLU A 99 7.47 -5.79 28.25
C GLU A 99 6.89 -4.52 27.63
N MET A 100 5.66 -4.62 27.10
CA MET A 100 4.88 -3.47 26.65
C MET A 100 3.99 -2.97 27.79
N PRO A 101 3.83 -1.64 27.95
CA PRO A 101 2.92 -1.08 28.95
C PRO A 101 1.48 -1.52 28.68
N LEU A 102 0.71 -1.81 29.73
CA LEU A 102 -0.69 -2.25 29.60
C LEU A 102 -1.54 -1.20 28.88
N SER A 103 -1.19 0.07 29.03
CA SER A 103 -1.89 1.20 28.45
C SER A 103 -1.72 1.35 26.93
N ILE A 104 -0.84 0.56 26.27
CA ILE A 104 -0.75 0.53 24.80
C ILE A 104 -2.10 0.15 24.17
N SER A 105 -2.88 -0.67 24.86
CA SER A 105 -4.21 -1.12 24.44
C SER A 105 -5.23 0.03 24.36
N ASN A 106 -4.96 1.16 25.02
CA ASN A 106 -5.83 2.34 25.01
C ASN A 106 -5.75 3.14 23.70
N LEU A 107 -4.81 2.82 22.81
CA LEU A 107 -4.63 3.50 21.52
C LEU A 107 -5.66 3.00 20.48
N SER A 108 -6.92 3.43 20.64
CA SER A 108 -8.05 2.96 19.81
C SER A 108 -8.00 3.39 18.35
N GLU A 109 -7.25 4.46 18.02
CA GLU A 109 -7.05 4.95 16.64
C GLU A 109 -5.86 4.28 15.94
N LEU A 110 -5.13 3.37 16.62
CA LEU A 110 -3.95 2.74 16.06
C LEU A 110 -4.32 1.81 14.91
N GLU A 111 -3.80 2.11 13.72
CA GLU A 111 -4.04 1.37 12.46
C GLU A 111 -2.92 0.37 12.18
N SER A 112 -1.68 0.69 12.57
CA SER A 112 -0.52 -0.18 12.36
C SER A 112 0.41 -0.15 13.57
N LEU A 113 0.71 -1.33 14.10
CA LEU A 113 1.64 -1.53 15.21
C LEU A 113 2.75 -2.49 14.82
N ASN A 114 3.98 -2.00 14.84
CA ASN A 114 5.18 -2.80 14.63
C ASN A 114 6.06 -2.79 15.89
N VAL A 115 6.12 -3.93 16.57
CA VAL A 115 6.99 -4.20 17.72
C VAL A 115 7.96 -5.35 17.44
N SER A 116 8.20 -5.64 16.15
CA SER A 116 9.07 -6.75 15.74
C SER A 116 10.53 -6.55 16.16
N VAL A 117 11.29 -7.65 16.28
CA VAL A 117 12.71 -7.62 16.67
C VAL A 117 12.87 -6.93 18.04
N ASN A 118 12.23 -7.49 19.05
CA ASN A 118 12.35 -7.09 20.45
C ASN A 118 12.56 -8.35 21.31
N LYS A 119 12.35 -8.27 22.61
CA LYS A 119 12.52 -9.38 23.56
C LYS A 119 11.21 -9.69 24.29
N LEU A 120 10.07 -9.42 23.66
CA LEU A 120 8.75 -9.52 24.30
C LEU A 120 8.43 -10.98 24.64
N GLY A 121 8.24 -11.28 25.93
CA GLY A 121 7.76 -12.59 26.39
C GLY A 121 6.23 -12.74 26.34
N SER A 122 5.53 -11.61 26.46
CA SER A 122 4.08 -11.50 26.33
C SER A 122 3.70 -10.14 25.72
N PHE A 123 2.46 -10.01 25.25
CA PHE A 123 1.92 -8.74 24.78
C PHE A 123 0.55 -8.50 25.44
N PRO A 124 0.23 -7.26 25.87
CA PRO A 124 -1.04 -6.95 26.54
C PRO A 124 -2.28 -7.21 25.65
N PRO A 125 -3.48 -7.31 26.22
CA PRO A 125 -4.69 -7.57 25.44
C PRO A 125 -4.93 -6.52 24.34
N VAL A 126 -5.32 -6.95 23.15
CA VAL A 126 -5.40 -6.07 21.96
C VAL A 126 -6.81 -5.72 21.52
N ASN A 127 -7.83 -6.28 22.16
CA ASN A 127 -9.25 -6.12 21.81
C ASN A 127 -9.76 -4.67 21.87
N ALA A 128 -9.07 -3.76 22.56
CA ALA A 128 -9.42 -2.34 22.61
C ALA A 128 -8.91 -1.54 21.38
N MET A 129 -7.94 -2.05 20.62
CA MET A 129 -7.37 -1.39 19.43
C MET A 129 -8.23 -1.62 18.18
N LYS A 130 -9.45 -1.08 18.18
CA LYS A 130 -10.48 -1.38 17.17
C LYS A 130 -10.13 -0.98 15.73
N SER A 131 -9.24 0.00 15.56
CA SER A 131 -8.80 0.49 14.25
C SER A 131 -7.62 -0.30 13.67
N LEU A 132 -7.12 -1.33 14.37
CA LEU A 132 -5.88 -2.03 13.99
C LEU A 132 -6.07 -2.82 12.70
N HIS A 133 -5.23 -2.56 11.71
CA HIS A 133 -5.16 -3.27 10.43
C HIS A 133 -3.97 -4.22 10.37
N ILE A 134 -2.82 -3.78 10.91
CA ILE A 134 -1.55 -4.50 10.86
C ILE A 134 -1.01 -4.65 12.27
N PHE A 135 -0.73 -5.89 12.66
CA PHE A 135 -0.07 -6.22 13.90
C PHE A 135 1.17 -7.06 13.62
N ASN A 136 2.35 -6.48 13.85
CA ASN A 136 3.64 -7.15 13.66
C ASN A 136 4.39 -7.29 14.98
N VAL A 137 4.51 -8.53 15.44
CA VAL A 137 5.23 -8.96 16.65
C VAL A 137 6.33 -9.98 16.33
N ALA A 138 6.75 -10.08 15.07
CA ALA A 138 7.75 -11.07 14.66
C ALA A 138 9.10 -10.88 15.37
N HIS A 139 9.90 -11.95 15.47
CA HIS A 139 11.22 -11.90 16.13
C HIS A 139 11.12 -11.39 17.58
N ASN A 140 10.32 -12.08 18.39
CA ASN A 140 10.18 -11.87 19.83
C ASN A 140 10.24 -13.23 20.55
N CYS A 141 9.84 -13.28 21.82
CA CYS A 141 9.83 -14.48 22.65
C CYS A 141 8.40 -14.88 23.08
N LEU A 142 7.37 -14.53 22.29
CA LEU A 142 5.97 -14.76 22.65
C LEU A 142 5.64 -16.25 22.66
N GLN A 143 5.10 -16.77 23.75
CA GLN A 143 4.63 -18.17 23.87
C GLN A 143 3.19 -18.36 23.37
N GLU A 144 2.44 -17.28 23.27
CA GLU A 144 1.08 -17.23 22.75
C GLU A 144 0.83 -15.90 22.04
N LEU A 145 -0.15 -15.88 21.13
CA LEU A 145 -0.64 -14.61 20.59
C LEU A 145 -1.41 -13.86 21.70
N PRO A 146 -1.42 -12.51 21.68
CA PRO A 146 -2.05 -11.74 22.74
C PRO A 146 -3.55 -12.00 22.85
N GLU A 147 -4.05 -11.92 24.07
CA GLU A 147 -5.47 -12.01 24.36
C GLU A 147 -6.27 -11.00 23.52
N GLY A 148 -7.40 -11.44 22.97
CA GLY A 148 -8.28 -10.57 22.18
C GLY A 148 -7.80 -10.29 20.75
N ILE A 149 -6.68 -10.86 20.27
CA ILE A 149 -6.24 -10.70 18.87
C ILE A 149 -7.24 -11.26 17.85
N PHE A 150 -8.09 -12.19 18.28
CA PHE A 150 -9.17 -12.77 17.48
C PHE A 150 -10.56 -12.28 17.91
N ASP A 151 -10.63 -11.15 18.63
CA ASP A 151 -11.90 -10.53 19.01
C ASP A 151 -12.67 -10.08 17.75
N PRO A 152 -13.96 -10.45 17.60
CA PRO A 152 -14.77 -10.06 16.44
C PRO A 152 -14.90 -8.55 16.21
N SER A 153 -14.63 -7.73 17.22
CA SER A 153 -14.65 -6.26 17.10
C SER A 153 -13.45 -5.69 16.34
N LEU A 154 -12.37 -6.47 16.14
CA LEU A 154 -11.22 -6.11 15.33
C LEU A 154 -11.53 -6.28 13.82
N VAL A 155 -12.55 -5.57 13.35
CA VAL A 155 -13.09 -5.71 11.99
C VAL A 155 -12.12 -5.28 10.88
N HIS A 156 -11.11 -4.49 11.25
CA HIS A 156 -10.09 -3.96 10.35
C HIS A 156 -8.84 -4.84 10.26
N LEU A 157 -8.62 -5.73 11.23
CA LEU A 157 -7.38 -6.50 11.33
C LEU A 157 -7.25 -7.46 10.15
N SER A 158 -6.28 -7.19 9.28
CA SER A 158 -6.06 -7.91 8.04
C SER A 158 -4.72 -8.66 8.02
N ASN A 159 -3.72 -8.20 8.78
CA ASN A 159 -2.38 -8.75 8.74
C ASN A 159 -1.87 -8.99 10.16
N ILE A 160 -1.61 -10.26 10.48
CA ILE A 160 -0.95 -10.68 11.71
C ILE A 160 0.38 -11.31 11.34
N VAL A 161 1.48 -10.68 11.76
CA VAL A 161 2.85 -11.15 11.51
C VAL A 161 3.49 -11.47 12.84
N ALA A 162 3.62 -12.76 13.14
CA ALA A 162 4.12 -13.27 14.41
C ALA A 162 5.16 -14.39 14.22
N GLY A 163 5.85 -14.38 13.07
CA GLY A 163 6.93 -15.32 12.78
C GLY A 163 8.13 -15.15 13.72
N ASN A 164 8.94 -16.20 13.89
CA ASN A 164 10.12 -16.21 14.77
C ASN A 164 9.75 -15.83 16.22
N ASN A 165 8.85 -16.59 16.82
CA ASN A 165 8.44 -16.49 18.22
C ASN A 165 8.46 -17.90 18.86
N GLU A 166 7.87 -18.03 20.04
CA GLU A 166 7.75 -19.30 20.76
C GLU A 166 6.31 -19.82 20.83
N ILE A 167 5.44 -19.40 19.89
CA ILE A 167 3.99 -19.65 19.95
C ILE A 167 3.71 -21.14 19.86
N GLU A 168 3.02 -21.69 20.87
CA GLU A 168 2.76 -23.13 20.95
C GLU A 168 1.42 -23.56 20.34
N LYS A 169 0.43 -22.65 20.33
CA LYS A 169 -0.94 -22.94 19.91
C LYS A 169 -1.56 -21.79 19.12
N LEU A 170 -2.44 -22.14 18.20
CA LEU A 170 -3.32 -21.22 17.49
C LEU A 170 -4.78 -21.54 17.89
N SER A 171 -5.51 -20.53 18.39
CA SER A 171 -6.93 -20.69 18.74
C SER A 171 -7.80 -20.87 17.48
N PRO A 172 -8.86 -21.71 17.51
CA PRO A 172 -9.86 -21.76 16.45
C PRO A 172 -10.60 -20.43 16.24
N ASP A 173 -10.56 -19.52 17.23
CA ASP A 173 -11.15 -18.18 17.13
C ASP A 173 -10.56 -17.32 16.01
N VAL A 174 -9.44 -17.72 15.40
CA VAL A 174 -8.87 -17.08 14.19
C VAL A 174 -9.89 -16.87 13.07
N THR A 175 -10.95 -17.69 13.01
CA THR A 175 -12.05 -17.52 12.06
C THR A 175 -12.95 -16.31 12.31
N ASN A 176 -12.91 -15.74 13.52
CA ASN A 176 -13.73 -14.60 13.90
C ASN A 176 -13.33 -13.31 13.17
N LEU A 177 -12.11 -13.23 12.64
CA LEU A 177 -11.60 -12.06 11.95
C LEU A 177 -12.16 -11.97 10.51
N PRO A 178 -13.04 -11.00 10.21
CA PRO A 178 -13.75 -10.95 8.93
C PRO A 178 -12.87 -10.50 7.75
N HIS A 179 -11.72 -9.88 8.04
CA HIS A 179 -10.82 -9.28 7.06
C HIS A 179 -9.39 -9.83 7.08
N LEU A 180 -9.11 -10.85 7.90
CA LEU A 180 -7.79 -11.49 7.96
C LEU A 180 -7.39 -12.00 6.57
N ASN A 181 -6.32 -11.44 6.03
CA ASN A 181 -5.78 -11.68 4.69
C ASN A 181 -4.44 -12.43 4.79
N GLN A 182 -3.59 -11.99 5.71
CA GLN A 182 -2.26 -12.55 5.94
C GLN A 182 -2.11 -13.00 7.39
N LEU A 183 -1.66 -14.24 7.57
CA LEU A 183 -1.26 -14.79 8.86
C LEU A 183 0.12 -15.45 8.73
N ASP A 184 1.13 -14.85 9.36
CA ASP A 184 2.46 -15.42 9.47
C ASP A 184 2.72 -15.89 10.90
N LEU A 185 2.87 -17.21 11.07
CA LEU A 185 3.27 -17.89 12.30
C LEU A 185 4.50 -18.77 12.04
N SER A 186 5.33 -18.44 11.06
CA SER A 186 6.53 -19.20 10.74
C SER A 186 7.53 -19.24 11.89
N ASN A 187 8.37 -20.28 11.96
CA ASN A 187 9.42 -20.43 12.96
C ASN A 187 8.90 -20.24 14.40
N ASN A 188 7.85 -20.99 14.74
CA ASN A 188 7.24 -21.03 16.07
C ASN A 188 7.30 -22.47 16.64
N LYS A 189 6.58 -22.72 17.74
CA LYS A 189 6.50 -24.03 18.41
C LYS A 189 5.17 -24.74 18.15
N LEU A 190 4.45 -24.40 17.09
CA LEU A 190 3.15 -25.00 16.77
C LEU A 190 3.29 -26.50 16.49
N LYS A 191 2.52 -27.31 17.23
CA LYS A 191 2.42 -28.76 17.04
C LYS A 191 1.23 -29.16 16.18
N GLU A 192 0.21 -28.32 16.14
CA GLU A 192 -1.03 -28.49 15.38
C GLU A 192 -1.63 -27.11 15.07
N VAL A 193 -2.58 -27.07 14.14
CA VAL A 193 -3.41 -25.90 13.87
C VAL A 193 -4.88 -26.33 13.79
N PRO A 194 -5.82 -25.47 14.23
CA PRO A 194 -7.25 -25.77 14.16
C PRO A 194 -7.69 -25.94 12.71
N ALA A 195 -8.53 -26.94 12.43
CA ALA A 195 -9.03 -27.20 11.09
C ALA A 195 -9.99 -26.08 10.63
N GLU A 196 -10.59 -25.37 11.58
CA GLU A 196 -11.37 -24.14 11.42
C GLU A 196 -10.61 -23.04 10.68
N LEU A 197 -9.27 -23.02 10.74
CA LEU A 197 -8.45 -22.08 9.96
C LEU A 197 -8.81 -22.09 8.47
N SER A 198 -9.26 -23.24 7.94
CA SER A 198 -9.74 -23.37 6.56
C SER A 198 -11.02 -22.58 6.23
N GLU A 199 -11.75 -22.10 7.23
CA GLU A 199 -12.99 -21.33 7.10
C GLU A 199 -12.78 -19.81 7.21
N CYS A 200 -11.54 -19.34 7.41
CA CYS A 200 -11.24 -17.91 7.38
C CYS A 200 -11.64 -17.29 6.03
N PRO A 201 -12.51 -16.25 6.02
CA PRO A 201 -13.24 -15.84 4.82
C PRO A 201 -12.36 -15.16 3.75
N LYS A 202 -11.25 -14.55 4.16
CA LYS A 202 -10.38 -13.74 3.28
C LYS A 202 -8.90 -14.11 3.37
N LEU A 203 -8.54 -15.18 4.09
CA LEU A 203 -7.15 -15.58 4.28
C LEU A 203 -6.56 -16.08 2.95
N LYS A 204 -5.56 -15.37 2.44
CA LYS A 204 -4.87 -15.67 1.18
C LYS A 204 -3.44 -16.12 1.41
N GLU A 205 -2.80 -15.53 2.40
CA GLU A 205 -1.41 -15.75 2.73
C GLU A 205 -1.32 -16.37 4.12
N LEU A 206 -0.86 -17.62 4.17
CA LEU A 206 -0.67 -18.36 5.38
C LEU A 206 0.75 -18.90 5.38
N ASN A 207 1.55 -18.44 6.34
CA ASN A 207 2.91 -18.93 6.54
C ASN A 207 2.99 -19.67 7.87
N LEU A 208 3.19 -20.99 7.80
CA LEU A 208 3.34 -21.87 8.96
C LEU A 208 4.69 -22.61 8.95
N LYS A 209 5.61 -22.24 8.05
CA LYS A 209 6.89 -22.94 7.86
C LYS A 209 7.77 -22.85 9.11
N GLY A 210 8.67 -23.80 9.31
CA GLY A 210 9.57 -23.81 10.47
C GLY A 210 8.91 -24.20 11.78
N ASN A 211 7.67 -24.72 11.76
CA ASN A 211 7.00 -25.29 12.93
C ASN A 211 7.16 -26.81 12.99
N LYS A 212 7.22 -27.37 14.20
CA LYS A 212 7.39 -28.82 14.44
C LYS A 212 6.05 -29.52 14.60
N PHE A 213 5.29 -29.62 13.50
CA PHE A 213 3.99 -30.29 13.51
C PHE A 213 4.06 -31.78 13.85
N SER A 214 3.14 -32.24 14.71
CA SER A 214 3.01 -33.66 15.10
C SER A 214 2.71 -34.56 13.92
N ASP A 215 1.86 -34.09 12.99
CA ASP A 215 1.63 -34.75 11.72
C ASP A 215 2.75 -34.38 10.72
N ARG A 216 3.69 -35.31 10.54
CA ARG A 216 4.81 -35.15 9.61
C ARG A 216 4.37 -34.92 8.17
N ARG A 217 3.23 -35.48 7.74
CA ARG A 217 2.70 -35.26 6.39
C ARG A 217 2.18 -33.83 6.25
N PHE A 218 1.45 -33.34 7.25
CA PHE A 218 1.03 -31.96 7.31
C PHE A 218 2.22 -31.01 7.33
N GLY A 219 3.24 -31.30 8.14
CA GLY A 219 4.48 -30.51 8.17
C GLY A 219 5.17 -30.43 6.80
N LYS A 220 5.33 -31.55 6.09
CA LYS A 220 5.87 -31.52 4.71
C LYS A 220 5.01 -30.69 3.76
N LEU A 221 3.69 -30.81 3.88
CA LEU A 221 2.75 -30.06 3.06
C LEU A 221 2.87 -28.54 3.33
N VAL A 222 3.05 -28.12 4.58
CA VAL A 222 3.29 -26.72 4.94
C VAL A 222 4.59 -26.19 4.34
N GLU A 223 5.67 -26.97 4.38
CA GLU A 223 6.98 -26.54 3.86
C GLU A 223 7.00 -26.39 2.33
N GLN A 224 6.34 -27.32 1.63
CA GLN A 224 6.53 -27.55 0.19
C GLN A 224 5.35 -27.09 -0.67
N CYS A 225 4.18 -26.85 -0.09
CA CYS A 225 2.97 -26.54 -0.86
C CYS A 225 2.45 -25.12 -0.58
N PRO A 226 1.74 -24.52 -1.54
CA PRO A 226 1.13 -23.20 -1.36
C PRO A 226 -0.02 -23.23 -0.33
N THR A 227 -0.36 -22.06 0.22
CA THR A 227 -1.48 -21.82 1.16
C THR A 227 -2.74 -22.61 0.80
N LYS A 228 -3.12 -22.61 -0.48
CA LYS A 228 -4.34 -23.27 -0.96
C LYS A 228 -4.36 -24.77 -0.64
N SER A 229 -3.24 -25.46 -0.77
CA SER A 229 -3.12 -26.90 -0.48
C SER A 229 -3.23 -27.18 1.01
N VAL A 230 -2.64 -26.30 1.84
CA VAL A 230 -2.76 -26.36 3.31
C VAL A 230 -4.22 -26.20 3.73
N MET A 231 -4.90 -25.18 3.19
CA MET A 231 -6.30 -24.90 3.47
C MET A 231 -7.23 -26.04 3.01
N GLU A 232 -6.95 -26.66 1.85
CA GLU A 232 -7.72 -27.81 1.36
C GLU A 232 -7.52 -29.05 2.25
N TYR A 233 -6.30 -29.28 2.74
CA TYR A 233 -6.01 -30.35 3.70
C TYR A 233 -6.82 -30.17 5.00
N LEU A 234 -6.78 -28.97 5.59
CA LEU A 234 -7.51 -28.62 6.81
C LEU A 234 -9.03 -28.72 6.60
N SER A 235 -9.55 -28.25 5.46
CA SER A 235 -10.97 -28.36 5.11
C SER A 235 -11.44 -29.82 5.06
N ASN A 236 -10.59 -30.73 4.57
CA ASN A 236 -10.91 -32.16 4.52
C ASN A 236 -10.88 -32.82 5.90
N ILE A 237 -10.03 -32.36 6.82
CA ILE A 237 -10.04 -32.78 8.23
C ILE A 237 -11.36 -32.33 8.88
N LEU A 238 -11.70 -31.04 8.75
CA LEU A 238 -12.90 -30.46 9.36
C LEU A 238 -14.19 -31.14 8.88
N LYS A 239 -14.27 -31.49 7.58
CA LYS A 239 -15.40 -32.26 7.04
C LYS A 239 -15.52 -33.66 7.65
N LYS A 240 -14.40 -34.34 7.89
CA LYS A 240 -14.38 -35.68 8.50
C LYS A 240 -14.77 -35.62 9.98
N GLU A 241 -14.31 -34.61 10.70
CA GLU A 241 -14.68 -34.40 12.11
C GLU A 241 -16.17 -34.13 12.26
N ARG A 242 -16.73 -33.26 11.41
CA ARG A 242 -18.18 -32.98 11.37
C ARG A 242 -19.01 -34.19 10.96
N ALA A 243 -18.50 -35.05 10.08
CA ALA A 243 -19.19 -36.30 9.69
C ALA A 243 -19.23 -37.35 10.82
N LYS A 244 -18.26 -37.31 11.74
CA LYS A 244 -18.20 -38.22 12.91
C LYS A 244 -19.04 -37.74 14.09
N ASN A 245 -19.43 -36.46 14.13
CA ASN A 245 -20.21 -35.85 15.21
C ASN A 245 -21.44 -35.10 14.66
N PRO A 246 -22.52 -35.81 14.26
CA PRO A 246 -23.67 -35.21 13.57
C PRO A 246 -24.55 -34.29 14.44
N ASP A 247 -24.35 -34.25 15.76
CA ASP A 247 -25.22 -33.50 16.71
C ASP A 247 -24.82 -32.03 16.94
N LYS A 248 -23.72 -31.53 16.36
CA LYS A 248 -23.43 -30.08 16.31
C LYS A 248 -23.86 -29.47 14.98
N LYS A 249 -25.17 -29.47 14.70
CA LYS A 249 -25.76 -28.75 13.55
C LYS A 249 -25.92 -27.25 13.86
N GLY A 250 -24.91 -26.46 13.51
CA GLY A 250 -25.11 -25.09 13.05
C GLY A 250 -25.55 -25.10 11.59
N LYS A 251 -26.70 -24.47 11.28
CA LYS A 251 -27.31 -24.45 9.93
C LYS A 251 -26.34 -23.85 8.89
N GLY A 252 -25.91 -24.65 7.91
CA GLY A 252 -25.21 -24.15 6.73
C GLY A 252 -25.25 -25.17 5.58
N LYS A 253 -26.03 -24.88 4.54
CA LYS A 253 -26.31 -25.77 3.41
C LYS A 253 -25.05 -26.07 2.58
N SER A 254 -24.78 -27.35 2.37
CA SER A 254 -23.85 -27.88 1.37
C SER A 254 -24.36 -27.65 -0.06
N LYS A 255 -23.51 -27.08 -0.93
CA LYS A 255 -23.58 -27.30 -2.38
C LYS A 255 -22.18 -27.53 -2.93
N GLU A 256 -21.90 -28.77 -3.29
CA GLU A 256 -20.77 -29.15 -4.13
C GLU A 256 -20.90 -28.53 -5.52
N LYS A 257 -19.78 -28.06 -6.09
CA LYS A 257 -19.62 -27.95 -7.54
C LYS A 257 -18.25 -28.45 -7.99
N LYS A 258 -18.32 -29.18 -9.11
CA LYS A 258 -17.32 -30.00 -9.78
C LYS A 258 -16.12 -29.25 -10.36
N LYS A 259 -15.05 -30.04 -10.55
CA LYS A 259 -13.71 -29.80 -11.12
C LYS A 259 -13.64 -29.16 -12.53
N GLY A 260 -12.55 -28.42 -12.74
CA GLY A 260 -11.71 -28.43 -13.97
C GLY A 260 -11.16 -27.05 -14.39
N PRO A 261 -9.95 -26.91 -15.00
CA PRO A 261 -8.78 -27.79 -15.04
C PRO A 261 -7.48 -27.15 -14.48
N LYS A 262 -6.42 -27.95 -14.56
CA LYS A 262 -5.05 -27.79 -14.05
C LYS A 262 -4.37 -26.47 -14.43
N SER A 263 -3.75 -25.81 -13.45
CA SER A 263 -2.56 -24.98 -13.65
C SER A 263 -1.32 -25.84 -13.39
N VAL A 264 -0.44 -25.92 -14.38
CA VAL A 264 0.96 -26.34 -14.19
C VAL A 264 1.60 -25.28 -13.31
N GLN A 265 2.24 -25.71 -12.23
CA GLN A 265 2.97 -24.88 -11.30
C GLN A 265 4.43 -25.21 -11.53
N ASP A 266 5.19 -24.22 -12.01
CA ASP A 266 6.63 -24.21 -11.95
C ASP A 266 7.05 -24.01 -10.49
N ASP A 267 8.05 -24.77 -10.06
CA ASP A 267 8.76 -24.63 -8.80
C ASP A 267 9.49 -23.29 -8.73
N VAL A 268 9.34 -22.48 -7.67
CA VAL A 268 10.38 -21.50 -7.31
C VAL A 268 10.45 -21.24 -5.80
N GLU A 269 11.70 -21.27 -5.31
CA GLU A 269 12.23 -20.81 -4.03
C GLU A 269 11.91 -19.33 -3.70
N PHE A 270 12.09 -18.97 -2.41
CA PHE A 270 11.87 -17.64 -1.84
C PHE A 270 12.81 -16.56 -2.41
N LEU A 271 12.27 -15.51 -3.03
CA LEU A 271 12.95 -14.26 -3.41
C LEU A 271 11.98 -13.07 -3.26
N THR A 272 12.34 -11.99 -2.55
CA THR A 272 11.49 -10.80 -2.35
C THR A 272 11.65 -9.81 -3.51
N ASP A 273 10.55 -9.49 -4.19
CA ASP A 273 10.50 -8.46 -5.24
C ASP A 273 10.77 -7.05 -4.65
N ALA A 274 11.41 -6.16 -5.43
CA ALA A 274 11.80 -4.82 -4.97
C ALA A 274 11.35 -3.68 -5.90
N ILE A 275 11.14 -2.48 -5.34
CA ILE A 275 10.96 -1.22 -6.07
C ILE A 275 12.13 -0.30 -5.74
N ASP A 276 12.89 0.09 -6.76
CA ASP A 276 13.97 1.06 -6.64
C ASP A 276 13.43 2.45 -6.99
N VAL A 277 13.33 3.31 -5.98
CA VAL A 277 12.91 4.70 -6.14
C VAL A 277 14.13 5.57 -6.40
N LEU A 278 14.20 6.12 -7.61
CA LEU A 278 15.18 7.14 -7.99
C LEU A 278 14.70 8.51 -7.50
N HIS A 279 15.62 9.26 -6.88
CA HIS A 279 15.35 10.64 -6.50
C HIS A 279 14.97 11.50 -7.71
N PHE A 280 14.26 12.60 -7.46
CA PHE A 280 14.02 13.61 -8.49
C PHE A 280 15.36 14.10 -9.05
N PRO A 281 15.60 14.06 -10.36
CA PRO A 281 16.86 14.49 -10.95
C PRO A 281 17.16 15.96 -10.67
N ASP A 282 18.39 16.29 -10.27
CA ASP A 282 18.80 17.68 -10.03
C ASP A 282 18.75 18.53 -11.31
N GLU A 283 19.04 17.90 -12.45
CA GLU A 283 18.95 18.48 -13.80
C GLU A 283 17.90 17.73 -14.63
N ASP A 284 17.08 18.46 -15.39
CA ASP A 284 16.07 17.93 -16.32
C ASP A 284 14.97 17.02 -15.74
N GLY A 285 14.78 17.04 -14.41
CA GLY A 285 13.66 16.34 -13.76
C GLY A 285 12.30 16.84 -14.26
N LEU A 286 11.37 15.91 -14.53
CA LEU A 286 10.04 16.27 -15.04
C LEU A 286 9.21 16.96 -13.96
N ILE A 287 8.74 18.17 -14.24
CA ILE A 287 7.88 18.96 -13.33
C ILE A 287 6.47 19.07 -13.93
N VAL A 288 5.46 18.94 -13.06
CA VAL A 288 4.05 19.21 -13.37
C VAL A 288 3.58 20.44 -12.60
N SER A 289 3.28 21.52 -13.31
CA SER A 289 2.75 22.76 -12.72
C SER A 289 1.22 22.72 -12.67
N VAL A 290 0.64 22.97 -11.49
CA VAL A 290 -0.82 22.98 -11.26
C VAL A 290 -1.34 24.41 -11.30
N THR A 291 -2.28 24.70 -12.20
CA THR A 291 -2.88 26.03 -12.30
C THR A 291 -4.03 26.21 -11.29
N PRO A 292 -4.37 27.46 -10.93
CA PRO A 292 -5.57 27.73 -10.14
C PRO A 292 -6.86 27.22 -10.80
N ALA A 293 -6.95 27.23 -12.14
CA ALA A 293 -8.15 26.85 -12.86
C ALA A 293 -8.56 25.38 -12.64
N VAL A 294 -7.59 24.48 -12.44
CA VAL A 294 -7.88 23.06 -12.24
C VAL A 294 -8.37 22.73 -10.82
N ILE A 295 -8.13 23.61 -9.86
CA ILE A 295 -8.42 23.37 -8.43
C ILE A 295 -9.92 23.14 -8.21
N ASP A 296 -10.79 23.87 -8.90
CA ASP A 296 -12.25 23.80 -8.72
C ASP A 296 -12.92 22.64 -9.48
N VAL A 297 -12.16 21.96 -10.36
CA VAL A 297 -12.67 20.88 -11.21
C VAL A 297 -12.07 19.53 -10.85
N ARG A 298 -10.75 19.46 -10.62
CA ARG A 298 -10.02 18.22 -10.29
C ARG A 298 -8.66 18.55 -9.64
N PRO A 299 -8.64 18.90 -8.34
CA PRO A 299 -7.47 19.53 -7.70
C PRO A 299 -6.25 18.64 -7.47
N TYR A 300 -6.41 17.31 -7.47
CA TYR A 300 -5.35 16.40 -7.02
C TYR A 300 -4.74 15.63 -8.18
N ILE A 301 -3.41 15.62 -8.24
CA ILE A 301 -2.61 14.85 -9.19
C ILE A 301 -1.35 14.32 -8.49
N VAL A 302 -0.98 13.08 -8.77
CA VAL A 302 0.35 12.54 -8.50
C VAL A 302 0.91 11.94 -9.78
N CYS A 303 2.22 12.03 -9.94
CA CYS A 303 2.92 11.48 -11.09
C CYS A 303 4.17 10.73 -10.64
N CYS A 304 4.58 9.73 -11.40
CA CYS A 304 5.91 9.13 -11.33
C CYS A 304 6.29 8.59 -12.70
N ILE A 305 7.58 8.39 -12.91
CA ILE A 305 8.10 7.74 -14.12
C ILE A 305 8.48 6.31 -13.75
N VAL A 306 8.10 5.34 -14.58
CA VAL A 306 8.60 3.97 -14.45
C VAL A 306 9.54 3.70 -15.61
N ARG A 307 10.79 3.33 -15.29
CA ARG A 307 11.86 3.11 -16.27
C ARG A 307 12.11 1.62 -16.47
N ASN A 308 12.75 1.30 -17.59
CA ASN A 308 13.25 -0.04 -17.92
C ASN A 308 12.16 -1.12 -17.93
N LEU A 309 10.98 -0.79 -18.44
CA LEU A 309 9.87 -1.72 -18.60
C LEU A 309 10.12 -2.71 -19.74
N ASP A 310 9.79 -3.97 -19.50
CA ASP A 310 9.67 -4.99 -20.54
C ASP A 310 8.20 -5.38 -20.74
N LEU A 311 7.52 -4.68 -21.66
CA LEU A 311 6.15 -4.97 -22.06
C LEU A 311 6.06 -6.11 -23.10
N GLN A 312 7.20 -6.64 -23.56
CA GLN A 312 7.30 -7.74 -24.52
C GLN A 312 7.70 -9.08 -23.89
N LYS A 313 7.97 -9.11 -22.58
CA LYS A 313 8.39 -10.29 -21.81
C LYS A 313 7.62 -11.57 -22.18
N THR A 314 6.31 -11.45 -22.38
CA THR A 314 5.49 -12.49 -22.99
C THR A 314 4.56 -11.90 -24.04
N ALA A 315 4.03 -12.73 -24.94
CA ALA A 315 3.08 -12.30 -25.97
C ALA A 315 1.84 -11.57 -25.41
N ASN A 316 1.49 -11.79 -24.14
CA ASN A 316 0.31 -11.23 -23.49
C ASN A 316 0.62 -10.12 -22.46
N THR A 317 1.89 -9.84 -22.15
CA THR A 317 2.27 -8.91 -21.07
C THR A 317 1.67 -7.52 -21.25
N PHE A 318 1.82 -6.92 -22.43
CA PHE A 318 1.20 -5.63 -22.75
C PHE A 318 -0.32 -5.65 -22.57
N LYS A 319 -1.02 -6.70 -23.04
CA LYS A 319 -2.47 -6.83 -22.88
C LYS A 319 -2.88 -6.98 -21.42
N GLN A 320 -2.11 -7.72 -20.63
CA GLN A 320 -2.31 -7.86 -19.19
C GLN A 320 -2.13 -6.51 -18.48
N PHE A 321 -1.16 -5.69 -18.90
CA PHE A 321 -0.92 -4.36 -18.33
C PHE A 321 -2.10 -3.42 -18.60
N ILE A 322 -2.62 -3.38 -19.83
CA ILE A 322 -3.83 -2.61 -20.15
C ILE A 322 -5.05 -3.13 -19.35
N THR A 323 -5.16 -4.45 -19.19
CA THR A 323 -6.25 -5.07 -18.42
C THR A 323 -6.15 -4.73 -16.93
N LEU A 324 -4.93 -4.66 -16.37
CA LEU A 324 -4.68 -4.25 -14.99
C LEU A 324 -5.21 -2.83 -14.75
N GLN A 325 -4.87 -1.87 -15.63
CA GLN A 325 -5.36 -0.50 -15.52
C GLN A 325 -6.90 -0.46 -15.53
N THR A 326 -7.53 -1.23 -16.42
CA THR A 326 -9.00 -1.31 -16.50
C THR A 326 -9.61 -1.89 -15.20
N LYS A 327 -9.01 -2.94 -14.64
CA LYS A 327 -9.46 -3.54 -13.36
C LYS A 327 -9.34 -2.55 -12.19
N LEU A 328 -8.25 -1.78 -12.12
CA LEU A 328 -8.06 -0.77 -11.09
C LEU A 328 -9.02 0.40 -11.25
N HIS A 329 -9.32 0.81 -12.50
CA HIS A 329 -10.38 1.79 -12.77
C HIS A 329 -11.74 1.32 -12.26
N ASP A 330 -12.09 0.05 -12.47
CA ASP A 330 -13.39 -0.51 -12.06
C ASP A 330 -13.52 -0.67 -10.54
N THR A 331 -12.42 -1.03 -9.87
CA THR A 331 -12.40 -1.35 -8.43
C THR A 331 -11.96 -0.16 -7.60
N LEU A 332 -10.65 0.08 -7.48
CA LEU A 332 -10.07 1.07 -6.59
C LEU A 332 -10.42 2.51 -6.97
N CYS A 333 -10.57 2.81 -8.26
CA CYS A 333 -10.96 4.15 -8.72
C CYS A 333 -12.48 4.38 -8.75
N ASN A 334 -13.29 3.41 -8.30
CA ASN A 334 -14.74 3.45 -8.33
C ASN A 334 -15.30 3.83 -9.72
N LYS A 335 -14.94 3.05 -10.76
CA LYS A 335 -15.32 3.29 -12.17
C LYS A 335 -14.96 4.70 -12.64
N ARG A 336 -13.73 5.10 -12.35
CA ARG A 336 -13.13 6.43 -12.61
C ARG A 336 -13.75 7.61 -11.87
N GLN A 337 -14.71 7.40 -10.98
CA GLN A 337 -15.34 8.49 -10.25
C GLN A 337 -14.44 9.05 -9.14
N ALA A 338 -13.70 8.19 -8.44
CA ALA A 338 -12.84 8.60 -7.33
C ALA A 338 -11.45 9.04 -7.82
N ALA A 339 -10.88 8.32 -8.78
CA ALA A 339 -9.57 8.62 -9.35
C ALA A 339 -9.50 8.22 -10.83
N THR A 340 -8.48 8.66 -11.55
CA THR A 340 -8.24 8.23 -12.92
C THR A 340 -6.76 8.02 -13.14
N ILE A 341 -6.40 6.77 -13.47
CA ILE A 341 -5.08 6.38 -13.93
C ILE A 341 -4.95 6.71 -15.41
N ALA A 342 -3.83 7.31 -15.79
CA ALA A 342 -3.42 7.46 -17.18
C ALA A 342 -1.93 7.18 -17.31
N THR A 343 -1.56 6.47 -18.38
CA THR A 343 -0.17 6.09 -18.66
C THR A 343 0.23 6.59 -20.04
N HIS A 344 1.43 7.18 -20.12
CA HIS A 344 1.94 7.86 -21.30
C HIS A 344 3.32 7.28 -21.65
N ASP A 345 3.59 7.10 -22.94
CA ASP A 345 4.94 6.80 -23.42
C ASP A 345 5.85 8.00 -23.13
N LEU A 346 6.84 7.82 -22.27
CA LEU A 346 7.70 8.91 -21.81
C LEU A 346 8.49 9.54 -22.98
N SER A 347 8.85 8.77 -24.00
CA SER A 347 9.60 9.27 -25.16
C SER A 347 8.82 10.30 -25.99
N SER A 348 7.49 10.29 -25.87
CA SER A 348 6.60 11.22 -26.55
C SER A 348 6.16 12.39 -25.67
N VAL A 349 6.50 12.40 -24.38
CA VAL A 349 6.12 13.45 -23.43
C VAL A 349 7.16 14.57 -23.45
N LYS A 350 6.72 15.82 -23.54
CA LYS A 350 7.58 17.02 -23.57
C LYS A 350 7.37 17.86 -22.31
N GLY A 351 8.33 17.80 -21.38
CA GLY A 351 8.31 18.60 -20.16
C GLY A 351 8.70 20.08 -20.38
N PRO A 352 8.37 20.98 -19.43
CA PRO A 352 7.54 20.76 -18.24
C PRO A 352 6.06 20.56 -18.62
N LEU A 353 5.29 19.92 -17.73
CA LEU A 353 3.87 19.67 -17.94
C LEU A 353 3.02 20.69 -17.16
N LYS A 354 1.82 20.93 -17.66
CA LYS A 354 0.86 21.87 -17.09
C LYS A 354 -0.47 21.18 -16.84
N PHE A 355 -0.81 20.97 -15.58
CA PHE A 355 -2.11 20.46 -15.16
C PHE A 355 -3.06 21.65 -14.96
N ASP A 356 -3.99 21.81 -15.90
CA ASP A 356 -4.79 23.01 -16.10
C ASP A 356 -6.28 22.67 -16.27
N ALA A 357 -7.13 23.68 -16.36
CA ALA A 357 -8.50 23.52 -16.84
C ALA A 357 -8.82 24.52 -17.96
N GLN A 358 -9.38 24.01 -19.04
CA GLN A 358 -9.72 24.81 -20.23
C GLN A 358 -11.21 24.79 -20.49
N PHE A 359 -11.73 25.82 -21.17
CA PHE A 359 -13.11 25.78 -21.65
C PHE A 359 -13.30 24.59 -22.60
N PRO A 360 -14.43 23.85 -22.52
CA PRO A 360 -14.67 22.65 -23.32
C PRO A 360 -14.46 22.83 -24.84
N SER A 361 -14.77 24.02 -25.36
CA SER A 361 -14.61 24.37 -26.77
C SER A 361 -13.16 24.64 -27.19
N LEU A 362 -12.27 24.97 -26.24
CA LEU A 362 -10.86 25.27 -26.47
C LEU A 362 -9.94 24.08 -26.17
N LEU A 363 -10.39 23.12 -25.35
CA LEU A 363 -9.64 21.90 -25.06
C LEU A 363 -9.62 21.03 -26.33
N MET A 364 -8.51 21.04 -27.06
CA MET A 364 -8.32 20.21 -28.25
C MET A 364 -7.44 19.00 -27.95
N ILE A 365 -7.90 17.81 -28.32
CA ILE A 365 -7.18 16.55 -28.10
C ILE A 365 -7.39 15.61 -29.28
N VAL A 366 -6.42 14.74 -29.57
CA VAL A 366 -6.59 13.57 -30.44
C VAL A 366 -6.79 12.36 -29.54
N PRO A 367 -8.02 11.91 -29.25
CA PRO A 367 -8.27 10.83 -28.29
C PRO A 367 -7.60 9.53 -28.70
N LEU A 368 -7.20 8.72 -27.72
CA LEU A 368 -6.78 7.34 -27.97
C LEU A 368 -7.73 6.60 -28.93
N SER A 369 -7.15 5.92 -29.92
CA SER A 369 -7.87 5.19 -30.97
C SER A 369 -8.68 6.04 -31.96
N LYS A 370 -8.53 7.37 -31.93
CA LYS A 370 -9.02 8.29 -32.96
C LYS A 370 -7.82 8.90 -33.70
N GLN A 371 -8.06 9.31 -34.95
CA GLN A 371 -7.03 9.93 -35.80
C GLN A 371 -7.20 11.44 -35.96
N LYS A 372 -8.36 11.98 -35.59
CA LYS A 372 -8.69 13.39 -35.75
C LYS A 372 -8.74 14.07 -34.40
N GLU A 373 -8.26 15.30 -34.38
CA GLU A 373 -8.41 16.21 -33.25
C GLU A 373 -9.89 16.58 -33.08
N VAL A 374 -10.31 16.69 -31.82
CA VAL A 374 -11.69 17.02 -31.43
C VAL A 374 -11.65 17.92 -30.19
N SER A 375 -12.64 18.80 -30.07
CA SER A 375 -12.82 19.59 -28.85
C SER A 375 -13.34 18.72 -27.71
N GLY A 376 -13.01 19.09 -26.48
CA GLY A 376 -13.48 18.43 -25.26
C GLY A 376 -15.01 18.42 -25.17
N GLU A 377 -15.65 19.52 -25.57
CA GLU A 377 -17.12 19.64 -25.68
C GLU A 377 -17.70 18.54 -26.58
N LYS A 378 -17.24 18.46 -27.83
CA LYS A 378 -17.75 17.49 -28.79
C LYS A 378 -17.46 16.04 -28.36
N LEU A 379 -16.29 15.79 -27.78
CA LEU A 379 -15.92 14.47 -27.29
C LEU A 379 -16.84 14.00 -26.15
N VAL A 380 -17.10 14.85 -25.17
CA VAL A 380 -17.99 14.53 -24.05
C VAL A 380 -19.42 14.32 -24.54
N ASP A 381 -19.90 15.17 -25.44
CA ASP A 381 -21.23 15.04 -26.05
C ASP A 381 -21.40 13.71 -26.79
N ASP A 382 -20.41 13.31 -27.60
CA ASP A 382 -20.44 12.04 -28.34
C ASP A 382 -20.45 10.84 -27.38
N LEU A 383 -19.67 10.88 -26.31
CA LEU A 383 -19.64 9.83 -25.28
C LEU A 383 -20.95 9.75 -24.49
N MET A 384 -21.57 10.89 -24.16
CA MET A 384 -22.88 10.91 -23.49
C MET A 384 -23.97 10.32 -24.39
N LYS A 385 -23.95 10.63 -25.69
CA LYS A 385 -24.88 10.04 -26.68
C LYS A 385 -24.67 8.53 -26.80
N GLU A 386 -23.42 8.06 -26.86
CA GLU A 386 -23.09 6.63 -26.91
C GLU A 386 -23.57 5.90 -25.64
N ALA A 387 -23.34 6.48 -24.46
CA ALA A 387 -23.78 5.92 -23.18
C ALA A 387 -25.31 5.81 -23.09
N GLU A 388 -26.03 6.81 -23.58
CA GLU A 388 -27.50 6.82 -23.64
C GLU A 388 -28.04 5.84 -24.69
N GLN A 389 -27.41 5.72 -25.85
CA GLN A 389 -27.75 4.72 -26.85
C GLN A 389 -27.58 3.30 -26.28
N LEU A 390 -26.45 3.00 -25.64
CA LEU A 390 -26.20 1.72 -24.98
C LEU A 390 -27.22 1.43 -23.86
N ARG A 391 -27.66 2.45 -23.13
CA ARG A 391 -28.73 2.33 -22.13
C ARG A 391 -30.04 1.89 -22.78
N ARG A 392 -30.42 2.54 -23.88
CA ARG A 392 -31.65 2.23 -24.64
C ARG A 392 -31.60 0.84 -25.27
N GLU A 393 -30.50 0.49 -25.92
CA GLU A 393 -30.28 -0.83 -26.53
C GLU A 393 -30.37 -1.96 -25.49
N LYS A 394 -29.77 -1.76 -24.30
CA LYS A 394 -29.83 -2.72 -23.19
C LYS A 394 -31.10 -2.61 -22.34
N LYS A 395 -32.07 -1.77 -22.73
CA LYS A 395 -33.35 -1.53 -22.03
C LYS A 395 -33.19 -1.24 -20.53
N ARG A 396 -32.17 -0.47 -20.15
CA ARG A 396 -31.88 -0.12 -18.75
C ARG A 396 -32.59 1.16 -18.34
N SER A 397 -33.07 1.23 -17.10
CA SER A 397 -33.67 2.45 -16.54
C SER A 397 -32.65 3.57 -16.35
N THR A 398 -31.40 3.23 -16.03
CA THR A 398 -30.31 4.18 -15.79
C THR A 398 -29.07 3.84 -16.63
N VAL A 399 -28.25 4.85 -16.92
CA VAL A 399 -26.97 4.66 -17.62
C VAL A 399 -26.08 3.72 -16.79
N SER A 400 -25.31 2.87 -17.47
CA SER A 400 -24.39 1.94 -16.82
C SER A 400 -23.49 2.67 -15.83
N GLY A 401 -23.26 2.07 -14.66
CA GLY A 401 -22.33 2.60 -13.65
C GLY A 401 -20.94 2.93 -14.19
N ILE A 402 -20.54 2.31 -15.30
CA ILE A 402 -19.25 2.50 -15.99
C ILE A 402 -19.16 3.87 -16.67
N HIS A 403 -20.27 4.49 -17.11
CA HIS A 403 -20.24 5.81 -17.74
C HIS A 403 -20.51 6.96 -16.77
N LYS A 404 -20.74 6.68 -15.48
CA LYS A 404 -21.04 7.71 -14.49
C LYS A 404 -19.86 8.67 -14.22
N TYR A 405 -18.67 8.40 -14.75
CA TYR A 405 -17.57 9.37 -14.71
C TYR A 405 -17.85 10.58 -15.62
N LEU A 406 -18.71 10.45 -16.64
CA LEU A 406 -19.13 11.57 -17.50
C LEU A 406 -19.92 12.61 -16.71
N ASP A 407 -20.69 12.17 -15.71
CA ASP A 407 -21.47 13.05 -14.83
C ASP A 407 -20.58 14.01 -14.02
N LEU A 408 -19.30 13.69 -13.83
CA LEU A 408 -18.34 14.56 -13.15
C LEU A 408 -18.06 15.86 -13.92
N LEU A 409 -18.30 15.85 -15.23
CA LEU A 409 -18.06 17.00 -16.11
C LEU A 409 -19.35 17.76 -16.45
N ALA A 410 -20.53 17.17 -16.27
CA ALA A 410 -21.80 17.68 -16.80
C ALA A 410 -22.15 19.12 -16.39
N ASN A 411 -21.68 19.58 -15.22
CA ASN A 411 -21.97 20.92 -14.69
C ASN A 411 -20.71 21.79 -14.56
N LYS A 412 -19.61 21.43 -15.21
CA LYS A 412 -18.34 22.16 -15.10
C LYS A 412 -18.19 23.11 -16.29
N THR A 413 -17.85 24.36 -16.00
CA THR A 413 -17.58 25.40 -17.01
C THR A 413 -16.24 25.21 -17.71
N GLN A 414 -15.31 24.52 -17.06
CA GLN A 414 -13.99 24.16 -17.58
C GLN A 414 -13.71 22.68 -17.32
N TYR A 415 -12.91 22.08 -18.19
CA TYR A 415 -12.52 20.68 -18.13
C TYR A 415 -11.03 20.55 -17.82
N PRO A 416 -10.65 19.64 -16.90
CA PRO A 416 -9.26 19.46 -16.54
C PRO A 416 -8.47 18.82 -17.69
N CYS A 417 -7.23 19.22 -17.87
CA CYS A 417 -6.33 18.67 -18.87
C CYS A 417 -4.88 18.69 -18.38
N LEU A 418 -4.08 17.75 -18.90
CA LEU A 418 -2.62 17.80 -18.79
C LEU A 418 -2.06 18.18 -20.15
N GLY A 419 -1.41 19.34 -20.21
CA GLY A 419 -0.69 19.84 -21.37
C GLY A 419 0.81 19.62 -21.29
N ASP A 420 1.45 19.44 -22.43
CA ASP A 420 2.90 19.41 -22.56
C ASP A 420 3.48 20.81 -22.86
N ALA A 421 4.81 20.94 -22.88
CA ALA A 421 5.49 22.21 -23.16
C ALA A 421 5.25 22.76 -24.57
N ALA A 422 4.78 21.93 -25.51
CA ALA A 422 4.37 22.36 -26.84
C ALA A 422 2.92 22.89 -26.88
N GLY A 423 2.24 22.93 -25.74
CA GLY A 423 0.83 23.34 -25.63
C GLY A 423 -0.16 22.26 -26.10
N THR A 424 0.31 21.04 -26.34
CA THR A 424 -0.55 19.91 -26.74
C THR A 424 -1.17 19.28 -25.52
N VAL A 425 -2.49 19.06 -25.54
CA VAL A 425 -3.16 18.29 -24.48
C VAL A 425 -2.84 16.81 -24.64
N ILE A 426 -2.13 16.24 -23.66
CA ILE A 426 -1.73 14.83 -23.65
C ILE A 426 -2.67 13.96 -22.83
N SER A 427 -3.44 14.56 -21.91
CA SER A 427 -4.47 13.87 -21.11
C SER A 427 -5.69 14.75 -20.88
N PHE A 428 -6.88 14.14 -20.91
CA PHE A 428 -8.15 14.74 -20.54
C PHE A 428 -8.86 13.85 -19.49
N PRO A 429 -8.53 13.96 -18.20
CA PRO A 429 -9.18 13.20 -17.14
C PRO A 429 -10.64 13.64 -16.89
N PRO A 430 -11.56 12.75 -16.49
CA PRO A 430 -11.42 11.29 -16.38
C PRO A 430 -11.67 10.55 -17.72
N ILE A 431 -11.67 11.27 -18.85
CA ILE A 431 -12.15 10.79 -20.16
C ILE A 431 -11.14 9.87 -20.85
N THR A 432 -9.99 10.40 -21.26
CA THR A 432 -9.05 9.68 -22.13
C THR A 432 -7.68 10.35 -22.20
N ASN A 433 -6.68 9.60 -22.68
CA ASN A 433 -5.38 10.14 -23.05
C ASN A 433 -5.36 10.52 -24.53
N SER A 434 -4.36 11.30 -24.91
CA SER A 434 -4.06 11.60 -26.31
C SER A 434 -3.37 10.42 -26.99
N ASN A 435 -3.65 10.25 -28.28
CA ASN A 435 -2.95 9.28 -29.13
C ASN A 435 -1.47 9.65 -29.33
N SER A 436 -1.07 10.91 -29.09
CA SER A 436 0.33 11.36 -29.21
C SER A 436 1.28 10.71 -28.20
N THR A 437 0.78 10.35 -27.01
CA THR A 437 1.57 9.72 -25.93
C THR A 437 1.15 8.27 -25.69
N LYS A 438 0.58 7.63 -26.71
CA LYS A 438 0.09 6.26 -26.62
C LYS A 438 1.23 5.27 -26.37
N ILE A 439 1.09 4.47 -25.33
CA ILE A 439 1.98 3.34 -25.06
C ILE A 439 1.79 2.21 -26.09
N SER A 440 2.90 1.56 -26.44
CA SER A 440 2.93 0.38 -27.29
C SER A 440 3.67 -0.76 -26.58
N LYS A 441 3.85 -1.88 -27.27
CA LYS A 441 4.64 -2.99 -26.73
C LYS A 441 6.12 -2.64 -26.64
N GLU A 442 6.57 -1.70 -27.45
CA GLU A 442 7.95 -1.24 -27.57
C GLU A 442 8.32 -0.17 -26.51
N THR A 443 7.32 0.36 -25.79
CA THR A 443 7.54 1.37 -24.75
C THR A 443 8.33 0.80 -23.58
N THR A 444 9.48 1.42 -23.27
CA THR A 444 10.38 1.02 -22.18
C THR A 444 10.33 1.95 -20.96
N SER A 445 9.79 3.15 -21.11
CA SER A 445 9.60 4.09 -20.00
C SER A 445 8.24 4.76 -20.12
N ILE A 446 7.51 4.83 -19.01
CA ILE A 446 6.19 5.46 -18.98
C ILE A 446 6.12 6.54 -17.92
N LEU A 447 5.41 7.62 -18.23
CA LEU A 447 4.87 8.53 -17.23
C LEU A 447 3.52 7.98 -16.76
N ILE A 448 3.38 7.77 -15.46
CA ILE A 448 2.10 7.47 -14.82
C ILE A 448 1.59 8.76 -14.21
N GLU A 449 0.34 9.10 -14.52
CA GLU A 449 -0.43 10.11 -13.79
C GLU A 449 -1.65 9.48 -13.12
N VAL A 450 -1.95 9.93 -11.90
CA VAL A 450 -3.22 9.63 -11.23
C VAL A 450 -3.84 10.92 -10.74
N THR A 451 -5.04 11.21 -11.23
CA THR A 451 -5.80 12.42 -10.86
C THR A 451 -7.04 12.06 -10.04
N SER A 452 -7.48 12.95 -9.16
CA SER A 452 -8.67 12.75 -8.32
C SER A 452 -9.40 14.08 -8.07
N SER A 453 -10.72 13.98 -7.90
CA SER A 453 -11.57 15.07 -7.41
C SER A 453 -11.88 14.96 -5.91
N THR A 454 -11.45 13.89 -5.23
CA THR A 454 -11.80 13.61 -3.83
C THR A 454 -10.69 14.04 -2.87
N ASN A 455 -9.50 13.46 -2.97
CA ASN A 455 -8.34 13.80 -2.14
C ASN A 455 -7.03 13.26 -2.76
N LEU A 456 -5.90 13.76 -2.28
CA LEU A 456 -4.56 13.36 -2.73
C LEU A 456 -4.23 11.91 -2.35
N ASP A 457 -4.68 11.43 -1.20
CA ASP A 457 -4.40 10.07 -0.72
C ASP A 457 -5.00 8.99 -1.62
N THR A 458 -6.15 9.29 -2.24
CA THR A 458 -6.75 8.41 -3.26
C THR A 458 -5.81 8.27 -4.45
N CYS A 459 -5.19 9.36 -4.91
CA CYS A 459 -4.22 9.31 -6.01
C CYS A 459 -3.00 8.45 -5.63
N LYS A 460 -2.43 8.68 -4.44
CA LYS A 460 -1.28 7.93 -3.93
C LYS A 460 -1.58 6.44 -3.81
N THR A 461 -2.68 6.08 -3.15
CA THR A 461 -3.12 4.69 -2.96
C THR A 461 -3.31 3.95 -4.30
N VAL A 462 -3.93 4.63 -5.27
CA VAL A 462 -4.12 4.07 -6.61
C VAL A 462 -2.81 3.87 -7.36
N CYS A 463 -1.89 4.84 -7.25
CA CYS A 463 -0.58 4.76 -7.87
C CYS A 463 0.29 3.66 -7.22
N ASP A 464 0.26 3.54 -5.88
CA ASP A 464 0.93 2.48 -5.11
C ASP A 464 0.44 1.10 -5.55
N GLU A 465 -0.88 0.90 -5.63
CA GLU A 465 -1.47 -0.35 -6.09
C GLU A 465 -1.04 -0.71 -7.52
N LEU A 466 -1.01 0.27 -8.41
CA LEU A 466 -0.58 0.07 -9.80
C LEU A 466 0.89 -0.38 -9.86
N LEU A 467 1.79 0.33 -9.19
CA LEU A 467 3.22 0.03 -9.17
C LEU A 467 3.51 -1.36 -8.59
N VAL A 468 2.84 -1.71 -7.48
CA VAL A 468 2.94 -3.04 -6.87
C VAL A 468 2.48 -4.13 -7.84
N LYS A 469 1.34 -3.93 -8.51
CA LYS A 469 0.83 -4.92 -9.48
C LYS A 469 1.72 -5.01 -10.72
N MET A 470 2.38 -3.93 -11.13
CA MET A 470 3.38 -3.95 -12.20
C MET A 470 4.61 -4.79 -11.81
N LEU A 471 5.06 -4.68 -10.55
CA LEU A 471 6.14 -5.50 -10.02
C LEU A 471 5.76 -6.98 -9.96
N GLU A 472 4.57 -7.31 -9.43
CA GLU A 472 4.04 -8.69 -9.38
C GLU A 472 3.93 -9.32 -10.79
N MET A 473 3.62 -8.50 -11.80
CA MET A 473 3.59 -8.92 -13.21
C MET A 473 5.00 -9.15 -13.80
N GLY A 474 6.06 -8.76 -13.09
CA GLY A 474 7.44 -8.91 -13.52
C GLY A 474 7.84 -7.97 -14.66
N LEU A 475 7.25 -6.76 -14.71
CA LEU A 475 7.53 -5.77 -15.76
C LEU A 475 8.89 -5.07 -15.61
N GLY A 476 9.55 -5.22 -14.46
CA GLY A 476 10.89 -4.69 -14.20
C GLY A 476 12.02 -5.52 -14.82
N LYS A 477 13.26 -5.05 -14.65
CA LYS A 477 14.46 -5.73 -15.16
C LYS A 477 14.79 -6.94 -14.29
N ASP A 478 15.22 -8.03 -14.93
CA ASP A 478 15.80 -9.17 -14.22
C ASP A 478 17.25 -8.78 -13.85
N THR A 479 17.57 -8.71 -12.55
CA THR A 479 18.96 -8.50 -12.10
C THR A 479 19.65 -9.86 -12.06
N ALA A 480 20.22 -10.26 -13.19
CA ALA A 480 21.16 -11.37 -13.26
C ALA A 480 22.55 -10.79 -13.55
N ASP A 481 23.44 -10.83 -12.56
CA ASP A 481 24.87 -10.87 -12.86
C ASP A 481 25.15 -12.20 -13.57
N GLU A 482 25.80 -12.15 -14.73
CA GLU A 482 26.04 -13.27 -15.65
C GLU A 482 26.95 -14.40 -15.11
N ALA A 483 27.10 -14.55 -13.79
CA ALA A 483 28.02 -15.52 -13.18
C ALA A 483 27.38 -16.53 -12.21
N SER A 484 26.07 -16.49 -11.92
CA SER A 484 25.45 -17.52 -11.07
C SER A 484 24.05 -17.92 -11.54
N SER A 485 23.85 -19.22 -11.73
CA SER A 485 22.64 -19.85 -12.25
C SER A 485 21.54 -20.02 -11.19
N SER A 486 21.06 -18.93 -10.60
CA SER A 486 19.88 -18.89 -9.73
C SER A 486 18.89 -17.85 -10.24
N ALA A 487 17.59 -18.15 -10.20
CA ALA A 487 16.51 -17.31 -10.73
C ALA A 487 16.64 -15.84 -10.29
N GLY A 488 16.66 -14.91 -11.25
CA GLY A 488 16.96 -13.49 -11.01
C GLY A 488 15.88 -12.77 -10.21
N HIS A 489 16.30 -11.84 -9.36
CA HIS A 489 15.44 -10.94 -8.59
C HIS A 489 14.72 -9.95 -9.53
N LYS A 490 13.45 -9.63 -9.24
CA LYS A 490 12.65 -8.67 -10.02
C LYS A 490 12.66 -7.31 -9.34
N THR A 491 13.10 -6.30 -10.09
CA THR A 491 13.20 -4.93 -9.59
C THR A 491 12.49 -3.96 -10.52
N LEU A 492 11.55 -3.17 -9.99
CA LEU A 492 10.89 -2.10 -10.74
C LEU A 492 11.54 -0.75 -10.42
N THR A 493 12.08 -0.06 -11.42
CA THR A 493 12.69 1.26 -11.24
C THR A 493 11.65 2.37 -11.41
N VAL A 494 11.44 3.17 -10.36
CA VAL A 494 10.46 4.26 -10.31
C VAL A 494 11.17 5.57 -10.00
N GLU A 495 11.02 6.57 -10.83
CA GLU A 495 11.59 7.90 -10.64
C GLU A 495 10.54 8.90 -10.15
N GLN A 496 10.96 9.75 -9.22
CA GLN A 496 10.12 10.80 -8.65
C GLN A 496 9.78 11.89 -9.67
N VAL A 497 8.51 12.32 -9.68
CA VAL A 497 8.07 13.52 -10.39
C VAL A 497 7.61 14.56 -9.37
N LYS A 498 8.02 15.82 -9.57
CA LYS A 498 7.59 16.95 -8.72
C LYS A 498 6.35 17.60 -9.33
N VAL A 499 5.34 17.80 -8.49
CA VAL A 499 4.16 18.60 -8.80
C VAL A 499 4.27 19.90 -8.01
N THR A 500 4.20 21.03 -8.71
CA THR A 500 4.30 22.37 -8.12
C THR A 500 3.04 23.18 -8.39
N ASP A 501 2.88 24.32 -7.73
CA ASP A 501 1.99 25.37 -8.23
C ASP A 501 2.69 26.20 -9.34
N VAL A 502 2.01 27.24 -9.82
CA VAL A 502 2.52 28.17 -10.84
C VAL A 502 3.67 29.05 -10.37
N GLU A 503 3.87 29.17 -9.06
CA GLU A 503 4.96 29.93 -8.42
C GLU A 503 6.20 29.04 -8.18
N GLY A 504 6.08 27.74 -8.44
CA GLY A 504 7.15 26.75 -8.25
C GLY A 504 7.17 26.13 -6.85
N ASN A 505 6.19 26.44 -5.98
CA ASN A 505 6.12 25.81 -4.66
C ASN A 505 5.72 24.34 -4.79
N LEU A 506 6.43 23.47 -4.07
CA LEU A 506 6.17 22.04 -4.11
C LEU A 506 4.79 21.71 -3.50
N ARG A 507 3.94 21.04 -4.27
CA ARG A 507 2.65 20.50 -3.81
C ARG A 507 2.75 19.03 -3.43
N VAL A 508 3.37 18.23 -4.29
CA VAL A 508 3.62 16.82 -4.02
C VAL A 508 4.84 16.34 -4.81
N VAL A 509 5.64 15.49 -4.19
CA VAL A 509 6.64 14.66 -4.88
C VAL A 509 6.22 13.22 -4.67
N TYR A 510 6.19 12.42 -5.73
CA TYR A 510 5.74 11.03 -5.65
C TYR A 510 6.65 10.10 -6.49
N PRO A 511 7.01 8.91 -5.99
CA PRO A 511 6.75 8.40 -4.63
C PRO A 511 7.64 9.08 -3.59
N SER A 512 7.06 9.55 -2.49
CA SER A 512 7.79 10.10 -1.34
C SER A 512 8.25 9.00 -0.37
N ARG A 513 8.87 9.40 0.76
CA ARG A 513 9.34 8.48 1.81
C ARG A 513 8.22 7.68 2.51
N THR A 514 6.97 8.16 2.46
CA THR A 514 5.82 7.51 3.09
C THR A 514 5.00 6.66 2.12
N ASP A 515 5.21 6.85 0.82
CA ASP A 515 4.47 6.15 -0.24
C ASP A 515 5.10 4.75 -0.49
N LEU A 516 4.36 3.86 -1.16
CA LEU A 516 4.74 2.46 -1.40
C LEU A 516 4.95 1.63 -0.13
N SER A 517 4.23 1.94 0.96
CA SER A 517 4.32 1.25 2.26
C SER A 517 3.53 -0.08 2.30
N LYS A 518 3.69 -0.93 1.28
CA LYS A 518 3.03 -2.24 1.23
C LYS A 518 3.88 -3.37 1.83
N PRO A 519 3.28 -4.27 2.63
CA PRO A 519 3.97 -5.46 3.14
C PRO A 519 4.47 -6.36 2.00
N GLY A 520 5.64 -6.97 2.18
CA GLY A 520 6.19 -7.99 1.27
C GLY A 520 6.98 -7.46 0.06
N ILE A 521 7.11 -6.14 -0.08
CA ILE A 521 7.90 -5.50 -1.15
C ILE A 521 8.99 -4.66 -0.51
N THR A 522 10.23 -4.85 -0.95
CA THR A 522 11.34 -4.01 -0.51
C THR A 522 11.34 -2.73 -1.34
N VAL A 523 11.25 -1.56 -0.70
CA VAL A 523 11.36 -0.27 -1.40
C VAL A 523 12.73 0.33 -1.11
N ASN A 524 13.64 0.21 -2.07
CA ASN A 524 14.95 0.84 -1.99
C ASN A 524 14.81 2.28 -2.44
N ARG A 525 15.23 3.24 -1.62
CA ARG A 525 15.16 4.66 -1.99
C ARG A 525 16.58 5.17 -2.12
N ASN A 526 17.02 5.39 -3.37
CA ASN A 526 18.37 5.83 -3.67
C ASN A 526 18.42 7.36 -3.59
N TYR A 527 18.44 7.86 -2.35
CA TYR A 527 18.50 9.30 -2.03
C TYR A 527 19.91 9.78 -1.69
N ASP A 528 20.90 8.91 -1.85
CA ASP A 528 22.31 9.13 -1.49
C ASP A 528 23.19 9.18 -2.74
#